data_AF-A0A0C9VNQ3-F1
#
_entry.id   AF-A0A0C9VNQ3-F1
#
_cell.length_a   1.000
_cell.length_b   1.000
_cell.length_c   1.000
_cell.angle_alpha   90.00
_cell.angle_beta   90.00
_cell.angle_gamma   90.00
#
_symmetry.space_group_name_H-M   'P 1'
#
loop_
_entity.id
_entity.type
_entity.pdbx_description
1 polymer ?
#
loop_
_entity_poly.entity_id
_entity_poly.type
_entity_poly.pdbx_seq_one_letter_code
_entity_poly.pdbx_strand_id
1 'polypeptide(L)' 'DGGGIRGVSQLIILDEIMKRLKQRENLDEMPKPCDYFHLIGGSGTGGIIALLLGRLKLTAEDALKEYIVLLEQIF' A
#
# COMPACT_ATOMS: atom_id res chain seq x y z
N ASP A 1 -1.94 6.10 -10.77
CA ASP A 1 -1.40 7.43 -10.46
C ASP A 1 -2.40 8.52 -10.79
N GLY A 2 -2.40 9.55 -9.95
CA GLY A 2 -3.35 10.65 -9.96
C GLY A 2 -3.77 10.94 -8.51
N GLY A 3 -3.11 11.88 -7.84
CA GLY A 3 -3.16 12.00 -6.38
C GLY A 3 -4.54 12.21 -5.74
N GLY A 4 -4.58 12.08 -4.41
CA GLY A 4 -5.79 12.19 -3.58
C GLY A 4 -6.55 10.87 -3.46
N ILE A 5 -7.86 10.90 -3.69
CA ILE A 5 -8.74 9.74 -3.52
C ILE A 5 -8.41 8.56 -4.45
N ARG A 6 -7.77 8.78 -5.60
CA ARG A 6 -7.34 7.66 -6.47
C ARG A 6 -6.14 6.89 -5.89
N GLY A 7 -5.49 7.40 -4.85
CA GLY A 7 -4.52 6.61 -4.06
C GLY A 7 -5.18 5.47 -3.28
N VAL A 8 -6.45 5.65 -2.89
CA VAL A 8 -7.24 4.61 -2.22
C VAL A 8 -7.46 3.41 -3.15
N SER A 9 -7.80 3.65 -4.43
CA SER A 9 -7.99 2.55 -5.37
C SER A 9 -6.70 1.79 -5.66
N GLN A 10 -5.55 2.48 -5.70
CA GLN A 10 -4.24 1.82 -5.85
C GLN A 10 -3.95 0.87 -4.69
N LEU A 11 -4.21 1.29 -3.45
CA LEU A 11 -4.00 0.49 -2.26
C LEU A 11 -4.99 -0.69 -2.16
N ILE A 12 -6.25 -0.51 -2.57
CA ILE A 12 -7.24 -1.60 -2.65
C ILE A 12 -6.81 -2.66 -3.66
N ILE A 13 -6.37 -2.24 -4.85
CA ILE A 13 -5.89 -3.17 -5.88
C ILE A 13 -4.64 -3.91 -5.37
N LEU A 14 -3.71 -3.21 -4.75
CA LEU A 14 -2.51 -3.82 -4.20
C LEU A 14 -2.85 -4.80 -3.06
N ASP A 15 -3.77 -4.46 -2.17
CA ASP A 15 -4.23 -5.34 -1.09
C ASP A 15 -4.83 -6.65 -1.62
N GLU A 16 -5.64 -6.58 -2.67
CA GLU A 16 -6.16 -7.77 -3.35
C GLU A 16 -5.04 -8.63 -3.97
N ILE A 17 -4.00 -7.99 -4.55
CA ILE A 17 -2.81 -8.70 -5.05
C ILE A 17 -2.09 -9.41 -3.90
N MET A 18 -1.86 -8.73 -2.77
CA MET A 18 -1.16 -9.32 -1.63
C MET A 18 -1.95 -10.48 -1.01
N LYS A 19 -3.29 -10.38 -0.94
CA LYS A 19 -4.18 -11.47 -0.49
C LYS A 19 -4.09 -12.70 -1.37
N ARG A 20 -4.10 -12.53 -2.70
CA ARG A 20 -3.94 -13.64 -3.65
C ARG A 20 -2.57 -14.28 -3.53
N LEU A 21 -1.54 -13.48 -3.28
CA LEU A 21 -0.19 -13.97 -3.08
C LEU A 21 -0.08 -14.79 -1.79
N LYS A 22 -0.67 -14.31 -0.67
CA LYS A 22 -0.79 -15.06 0.59
C LYS A 22 -1.40 -16.45 0.36
N GLN A 23 -2.51 -16.51 -0.38
CA GLN A 23 -3.20 -17.76 -0.69
C GLN A 23 -2.34 -18.68 -1.57
N ARG A 24 -1.71 -18.12 -2.61
CA ARG A 24 -0.89 -18.87 -3.57
C ARG A 24 0.34 -19.49 -2.94
N GLU A 25 0.98 -18.78 -2.00
CA GLU A 25 2.20 -19.22 -1.32
C GLU A 25 1.91 -19.89 0.04
N ASN A 26 0.64 -20.00 0.42
CA ASN A 26 0.17 -20.56 1.70
C ASN A 26 0.90 -19.95 2.91
N LEU A 27 0.98 -18.62 2.93
CA LEU A 27 1.64 -17.88 4.01
C LEU A 27 0.70 -17.70 5.20
N ASP A 28 1.25 -17.78 6.42
CA ASP A 28 0.49 -17.58 7.66
C ASP A 28 0.11 -16.10 7.86
N GLU A 29 1.03 -15.20 7.56
CA GLU A 29 0.88 -13.76 7.72
C GLU A 29 0.59 -13.06 6.38
N MET A 30 0.11 -11.81 6.45
CA MET A 30 -0.08 -11.01 5.23
C MET A 30 1.30 -10.58 4.68
N PRO A 31 1.64 -10.93 3.42
CA PRO A 31 2.89 -10.50 2.83
C PRO A 31 2.95 -8.98 2.71
N LYS A 32 4.10 -8.40 3.01
CA LYS A 32 4.33 -6.96 2.87
C LYS A 32 4.84 -6.65 1.47
N PRO A 33 4.37 -5.57 0.83
CA PRO A 33 4.86 -5.21 -0.50
C PRO A 33 6.39 -5.06 -0.57
N CYS A 34 7.06 -4.57 0.48
CA CYS A 34 8.52 -4.45 0.51
C CYS A 34 9.29 -5.78 0.42
N ASP A 35 8.65 -6.91 0.68
CA ASP A 35 9.30 -8.23 0.60
C ASP A 35 9.26 -8.80 -0.83
N TYR A 36 8.41 -8.24 -1.70
CA TYR A 36 8.18 -8.71 -3.07
C TYR A 36 8.60 -7.69 -4.14
N PHE A 37 8.59 -6.40 -3.81
CA PHE A 37 8.99 -5.33 -4.72
C PHE A 37 10.37 -4.78 -4.34
N HIS A 38 11.36 -5.02 -5.19
CA HIS A 38 12.72 -4.47 -5.04
C HIS A 38 12.75 -2.93 -5.06
N LEU A 39 11.76 -2.31 -5.70
CA LEU A 39 11.61 -0.86 -5.80
C LEU A 39 10.14 -0.49 -5.64
N ILE A 40 9.89 0.47 -4.74
CA ILE A 40 8.58 1.10 -4.57
C ILE A 40 8.79 2.60 -4.78
N GLY A 41 8.12 3.15 -5.79
CA GLY A 41 8.24 4.55 -6.16
C GLY A 41 6.87 5.21 -6.29
N GLY A 42 6.84 6.54 -6.15
CA GLY A 42 5.63 7.33 -6.32
C GLY A 42 5.92 8.83 -6.28
N SER A 43 5.00 9.62 -6.82
CA SER A 43 5.06 11.10 -6.84
C SER A 43 3.78 11.69 -6.25
N GLY A 44 3.87 12.88 -5.63
CA GLY A 44 2.75 13.48 -4.91
C GLY A 44 2.25 12.56 -3.78
N THR A 45 0.95 12.27 -3.74
CA THR A 45 0.39 11.34 -2.74
C THR A 45 0.88 9.90 -2.94
N GLY A 46 1.30 9.52 -4.15
CA GLY A 46 1.97 8.25 -4.39
C GLY A 46 3.32 8.15 -3.67
N GLY A 47 4.00 9.28 -3.41
CA GLY A 47 5.22 9.31 -2.62
C GLY A 47 4.96 8.97 -1.14
N ILE A 48 3.82 9.41 -0.60
CA ILE A 48 3.37 9.02 0.76
C ILE A 48 3.13 7.51 0.79
N ILE A 49 2.41 6.96 -0.18
CA ILE A 49 2.17 5.52 -0.31
C ILE A 49 3.50 4.76 -0.40
N ALA A 50 4.47 5.25 -1.17
CA ALA A 50 5.79 4.63 -1.27
C ALA A 50 6.54 4.60 0.08
N LEU A 51 6.39 5.64 0.92
CA LEU A 51 6.95 5.65 2.27
C LEU A 51 6.25 4.65 3.19
N LEU A 52 4.90 4.60 3.17
CA LEU A 52 4.12 3.66 4.00
C LEU A 52 4.49 2.21 3.69
N LEU A 53 4.55 1.86 2.40
CA LEU A 53 4.81 0.49 1.95
C LEU A 53 6.29 0.12 2.00
N GLY A 54 7.19 1.02 1.58
CA GLY A 54 8.60 0.72 1.45
C GLY A 54 9.41 1.01 2.71
N ARG A 55 9.23 2.18 3.32
CA ARG A 55 10.03 2.59 4.48
C ARG A 55 9.44 2.09 5.80
N LEU A 56 8.13 2.25 5.98
CA LEU A 56 7.44 1.79 7.20
C LEU A 56 7.06 0.30 7.13
N LYS A 57 7.19 -0.32 5.95
CA LYS A 57 6.99 -1.76 5.74
C LYS A 57 5.60 -2.21 6.22
N LEU A 58 4.59 -1.39 5.95
CA LEU A 58 3.20 -1.71 6.23
C LEU A 58 2.67 -2.73 5.23
N THR A 59 1.66 -3.49 5.65
CA THR A 59 0.83 -4.23 4.70
C THR A 59 0.05 -3.25 3.81
N ALA A 60 -0.47 -3.73 2.67
CA ALA A 60 -1.29 -2.88 1.81
C ALA A 60 -2.57 -2.39 2.52
N GLU A 61 -3.16 -3.23 3.37
CA GLU A 61 -4.32 -2.88 4.20
C GLU A 61 -3.98 -1.80 5.25
N ASP A 62 -2.87 -1.94 5.96
CA ASP A 62 -2.48 -0.95 6.98
C ASP A 62 -2.11 0.38 6.34
N ALA A 63 -1.40 0.34 5.20
CA ALA A 63 -1.12 1.55 4.43
C ALA A 63 -2.41 2.23 3.93
N LEU A 64 -3.45 1.48 3.58
CA LEU A 64 -4.76 2.04 3.22
C LEU A 64 -5.39 2.79 4.39
N LYS A 65 -5.40 2.19 5.58
CA LYS A 65 -5.96 2.83 6.79
C LYS A 65 -5.25 4.13 7.11
N GLU A 66 -3.92 4.10 7.16
CA GLU A 66 -3.09 5.29 7.42
C GLU A 66 -3.24 6.35 6.34
N TYR A 67 -3.34 5.95 5.06
CA TYR A 67 -3.53 6.88 3.97
C TYR A 67 -4.88 7.60 4.04
N ILE A 68 -5.96 6.93 4.45
CA ILE A 68 -7.28 7.57 4.66
C ILE A 68 -7.20 8.60 5.78
N VAL A 69 -6.59 8.24 6.92
CA VAL A 69 -6.40 9.17 8.05
C VAL A 69 -5.62 10.42 7.63
N LEU A 70 -4.54 10.24 6.86
CA LEU A 70 -3.76 11.35 6.34
C LEU A 70 -4.55 12.22 5.35
N LEU A 71 -5.40 11.62 4.51
CA LEU A 71 -6.25 12.39 3.60
C LEU A 71 -7.25 13.26 4.36
N GLU A 72 -7.87 12.75 5.43
CA GLU A 72 -8.82 13.49 6.27
C GLU A 72 -8.16 14.64 7.06
N GLN A 73 -6.86 14.56 7.31
CA GLN A 73 -6.12 15.61 8.02
C GLN A 73 -5.60 16.71 7.08
N ILE A 74 -5.34 16.37 5.82
CA ILE A 74 -4.73 17.28 4.84
C ILE A 74 -5.78 18.02 4.02
N PHE A 75 -6.94 17.40 3.76
CA PHE A 75 -8.01 17.91 2.91
C PHE A 75 -9.31 18.10 3.69
#